data_AF-A0A9D6HLK6-F1
#
_entry.id   AF-A0A9D6HLK6-F1
#
_cell.length_a   1.000
_cell.length_b   1.000
_cell.length_c   1.000
_cell.angle_alpha   90.00
_cell.angle_beta   90.00
_cell.angle_gamma   90.00
#
_symmetry.space_group_name_H-M   'P 1'
#
loop_
_entity.id
_entity.type
_entity.pdbx_description
1 polymer ?
#
loop_
_entity_poly.entity_id
_entity_poly.type
_entity_poly.pdbx_seq_one_letter_code
_entity_poly.pdbx_strand_id
1 'polypeptide(L)'
;MRAPGRWLTEHWIAVGSPVAVLAAWEWASATGLLREVFFPRPTIVLVHLRGLVADGTLWQHTATTLVRIGWAFAVSAILGVAVGLGMGLWRRLREGLDPVFAVVYPIPSVLFLPLVSFLVPAGEVAVVVTSAVTSFFLVAFTTTHGVQQIDRLTVEAAVHYGARGWRLFAAVLLPGALPFIFTGLRLGLGYALIVVVAVEIVASSRGLGALLWLSWQILKVEDMYAAFFVIAALGAVLSYGLAALRARLLPWGQDVAERERGARRPGRPPCPLGAGLPARAPVAALLPAPHPGGLGPRGPLRRRRPRRPGARDPHARGARVRSGRGAGGAAGPADGPGPPGAGRCRPLH
;
A
#
# COMPACT_ATOMS: atom_id res chain seq x y z
N MET A 1 -28.40 -14.01 0.93
CA MET A 1 -28.97 -12.65 0.94
C MET A 1 -28.06 -11.77 1.80
N ARG A 2 -27.34 -10.81 1.18
CA ARG A 2 -26.43 -9.88 1.89
C ARG A 2 -27.29 -8.89 2.67
N ALA A 3 -27.02 -8.67 3.96
CA ALA A 3 -27.79 -7.74 4.77
C ALA A 3 -27.66 -6.30 4.22
N PRO A 4 -28.78 -5.62 3.89
CA PRO A 4 -28.76 -4.29 3.24
C PRO A 4 -28.19 -3.16 4.11
N GLY A 5 -27.94 -3.38 5.40
CA GLY A 5 -27.51 -2.32 6.33
C GLY A 5 -26.01 -1.94 6.30
N ARG A 6 -25.11 -2.82 5.84
CA ARG A 6 -23.65 -2.56 5.90
C ARG A 6 -23.13 -1.60 4.83
N TRP A 7 -23.77 -1.58 3.66
CA TRP A 7 -23.37 -0.70 2.55
C TRP A 7 -23.70 0.78 2.81
N LEU A 8 -24.82 1.06 3.50
CA LEU A 8 -25.15 2.40 3.94
C LEU A 8 -24.15 2.89 5.00
N THR A 9 -23.83 2.08 6.02
CA THR A 9 -22.91 2.51 7.09
C THR A 9 -21.51 2.84 6.58
N GLU A 10 -20.99 2.07 5.61
CA GLU A 10 -19.69 2.36 4.98
C GLU A 10 -19.71 3.65 4.13
N HIS A 11 -20.77 3.90 3.36
CA HIS A 11 -20.91 5.15 2.59
C HIS A 11 -21.12 6.39 3.47
N TRP A 12 -21.89 6.24 4.56
CA TRP A 12 -22.10 7.32 5.54
C TRP A 12 -20.81 7.71 6.26
N ILE A 13 -19.89 6.78 6.52
CA ILE A 13 -18.58 7.10 7.11
C ILE A 13 -17.68 7.82 6.09
N ALA A 14 -17.67 7.35 4.84
CA ALA A 14 -16.86 7.92 3.76
C ALA A 14 -17.27 9.36 3.41
N VAL A 15 -18.57 9.66 3.36
CA VAL A 15 -19.10 11.01 3.05
C VAL A 15 -19.30 11.85 4.31
N GLY A 16 -19.60 11.22 5.44
CA GLY A 16 -19.80 11.92 6.72
C GLY A 16 -18.50 12.48 7.28
N SER A 17 -17.36 11.82 7.06
CA SER A 17 -16.08 12.29 7.62
C SER A 17 -15.60 13.64 7.04
N PRO A 18 -15.60 13.92 5.71
CA PRO A 18 -15.20 15.24 5.21
C PRO A 18 -16.20 16.32 5.60
N VAL A 19 -17.50 16.00 5.61
CA VAL A 19 -18.56 16.94 6.01
C VAL A 19 -18.43 17.32 7.48
N ALA A 20 -18.16 16.36 8.37
CA ALA A 20 -17.93 16.62 9.79
C ALA A 20 -16.72 17.53 10.02
N VAL A 21 -15.64 17.34 9.26
CA VAL A 21 -14.45 18.21 9.32
C VAL A 21 -14.79 19.63 8.88
N LEU A 22 -15.51 19.79 7.77
CA LEU A 22 -15.94 21.11 7.29
C LEU A 22 -16.90 21.81 8.28
N ALA A 23 -17.83 21.06 8.87
CA ALA A 23 -18.76 21.60 9.87
C ALA A 23 -18.03 22.02 11.16
N ALA A 24 -17.05 21.22 11.61
CA ALA A 24 -16.22 21.56 12.76
C ALA A 24 -15.39 22.80 12.51
N TRP A 25 -14.83 22.97 11.30
CA TRP A 25 -14.11 24.17 10.91
C TRP A 25 -15.03 25.40 10.85
N GLU A 26 -16.19 25.30 10.19
CA GLU A 26 -17.19 26.37 10.15
C GLU A 26 -17.61 26.82 11.56
N TRP A 27 -17.85 25.86 12.46
CA TRP A 27 -18.19 26.15 13.85
C TRP A 27 -17.05 26.81 14.64
N ALA A 28 -15.81 26.31 14.49
CA ALA A 28 -14.65 26.86 15.17
C ALA A 28 -14.31 28.29 14.70
N SER A 29 -14.47 28.58 13.41
CA SER A 29 -14.32 29.93 12.87
C SER A 29 -15.47 30.85 13.30
N ALA A 30 -16.72 30.35 13.29
CA ALA A 30 -17.90 31.14 13.67
C ALA A 30 -17.93 31.52 15.16
N THR A 31 -17.39 30.67 16.03
CA THR A 31 -17.31 30.91 17.48
C THR A 31 -16.10 31.76 17.89
N GLY A 32 -15.23 32.13 16.94
CA GLY A 32 -14.00 32.87 17.21
C GLY A 32 -12.90 32.03 17.87
N LEU A 33 -13.09 30.70 18.00
CA LEU A 33 -12.05 29.78 18.46
C LEU A 33 -10.84 29.81 17.51
N LEU A 34 -11.11 29.94 16.20
CA LEU A 34 -10.12 30.23 15.18
C LEU A 34 -10.24 31.69 14.74
N ARG A 35 -9.10 32.35 14.54
CA ARG A 35 -9.07 33.73 13.99
C ARG A 35 -9.53 33.70 12.54
N GLU A 36 -10.68 34.31 12.26
CA GLU A 36 -11.31 34.34 10.93
C GLU A 36 -10.39 34.90 9.84
N VAL A 37 -9.50 35.83 10.20
CA VAL A 37 -8.48 36.40 9.30
C VAL A 37 -7.55 35.33 8.70
N PHE A 38 -7.25 34.24 9.44
CA PHE A 38 -6.37 33.16 8.96
C PHE A 38 -7.14 31.89 8.59
N PHE A 39 -8.34 31.73 9.14
CA PHE A 39 -9.21 30.57 8.95
C PHE A 39 -10.62 31.07 8.63
N PRO A 40 -10.83 31.67 7.44
CA PRO A 40 -12.13 32.12 7.02
C PRO A 40 -13.09 30.94 6.99
N ARG A 41 -14.36 31.23 7.25
CA ARG A 41 -15.41 30.23 7.27
C ARG A 41 -15.48 29.54 5.89
N PRO A 42 -15.58 28.21 5.79
CA PRO A 42 -15.73 27.52 4.51
C PRO A 42 -16.83 28.10 3.62
N THR A 43 -17.91 28.61 4.23
CA THR A 43 -19.00 29.29 3.51
C THR A 43 -18.54 30.57 2.79
N ILE A 44 -17.67 31.37 3.41
CA ILE A 44 -17.11 32.60 2.80
C ILE A 44 -16.19 32.22 1.64
N VAL A 45 -15.34 31.20 1.82
CA VAL A 45 -14.45 30.70 0.76
C VAL A 45 -15.26 30.25 -0.46
N LEU A 46 -16.40 29.58 -0.26
CA LEU A 46 -17.29 29.16 -1.35
C LEU A 46 -17.86 30.34 -2.14
N VAL A 47 -18.19 31.46 -1.48
CA VAL A 47 -18.67 32.68 -2.15
C VAL A 47 -17.54 33.30 -2.97
N HIS A 48 -16.35 33.43 -2.41
CA HIS A 48 -15.17 33.93 -3.14
C HIS A 48 -14.80 33.06 -4.34
N LEU A 49 -14.89 31.74 -4.18
CA LEU A 49 -14.63 30.79 -5.26
C LEU A 49 -15.59 31.03 -6.44
N ARG A 50 -16.87 31.35 -6.20
CA ARG A 50 -17.81 31.72 -7.27
C ARG A 50 -17.40 32.99 -7.99
N GLY A 51 -16.90 33.99 -7.27
CA GLY A 51 -16.35 35.21 -7.88
C GLY A 51 -15.14 34.92 -8.78
N LEU A 52 -14.16 34.16 -8.28
CA LEU A 52 -12.98 33.74 -9.04
C LEU A 52 -13.32 32.90 -10.29
N VAL A 53 -14.37 32.08 -10.21
CA VAL A 53 -14.90 31.35 -11.37
C VAL A 53 -15.53 32.31 -12.38
N ALA A 54 -16.35 33.26 -11.93
CA ALA A 54 -17.03 34.22 -12.80
C ALA A 54 -16.04 35.15 -13.54
N ASP A 55 -14.98 35.57 -12.86
CA ASP A 55 -13.93 36.43 -13.42
C ASP A 55 -12.96 35.69 -14.36
N GLY A 56 -13.08 34.35 -14.44
CA GLY A 56 -12.30 33.50 -15.35
C GLY A 56 -10.84 33.27 -14.95
N THR A 57 -10.34 33.97 -13.94
CA THR A 57 -8.97 33.81 -13.41
C THR A 57 -8.72 32.37 -12.96
N LEU A 58 -9.65 31.79 -12.21
CA LEU A 58 -9.52 30.42 -11.71
C LEU A 58 -9.43 29.40 -12.84
N TRP A 59 -10.18 29.61 -13.91
CA TRP A 59 -10.17 28.71 -15.07
C TRP A 59 -8.82 28.71 -15.77
N GLN A 60 -8.19 29.87 -15.93
CA GLN A 60 -6.87 30.00 -16.55
C GLN A 60 -5.78 29.29 -15.74
N HIS A 61 -5.77 29.47 -14.41
CA HIS A 61 -4.82 28.78 -13.52
C HIS A 61 -5.08 27.27 -13.51
N THR A 62 -6.35 26.84 -13.42
CA THR A 62 -6.73 25.43 -13.45
C THR A 62 -6.33 24.75 -14.76
N ALA A 63 -6.60 25.38 -15.90
CA ALA A 63 -6.26 24.84 -17.21
C ALA A 63 -4.74 24.70 -17.38
N THR A 64 -3.97 25.69 -16.93
CA THR A 64 -2.50 25.65 -16.98
C THR A 64 -1.96 24.46 -16.18
N THR A 65 -2.41 24.29 -14.93
CA THR A 65 -2.01 23.15 -14.09
C THR A 65 -2.45 21.83 -14.68
N LEU A 66 -3.67 21.73 -15.22
CA LEU A 66 -4.18 20.50 -15.82
C LEU A 66 -3.37 20.07 -17.05
N VAL A 67 -2.99 21.01 -17.93
CA VAL A 67 -2.14 20.74 -19.09
C VAL A 67 -0.76 20.25 -18.65
N ARG A 68 -0.16 20.88 -17.65
CA ARG A 68 1.14 20.47 -17.09
C ARG A 68 1.08 19.08 -16.47
N ILE A 69 0.04 18.79 -15.68
CA ILE A 69 -0.20 17.44 -15.14
C ILE A 69 -0.37 16.44 -16.27
N GLY A 70 -1.15 16.77 -17.30
CA GLY A 70 -1.38 15.91 -18.46
C GLY A 70 -0.08 15.52 -19.17
N TRP A 71 0.78 16.49 -19.47
CA TRP A 71 2.07 16.22 -20.11
C TRP A 71 3.05 15.48 -19.20
N ALA A 72 3.18 15.90 -17.93
CA ALA A 72 4.06 15.23 -16.98
C ALA A 72 3.64 13.77 -16.78
N PHE A 73 2.33 13.52 -16.65
CA PHE A 73 1.77 12.18 -16.54
C PHE A 73 1.95 11.37 -17.82
N ALA A 74 1.68 11.93 -19.01
CA ALA A 74 1.83 11.20 -20.27
C ALA A 74 3.27 10.73 -20.49
N VAL A 75 4.24 11.62 -20.31
CA VAL A 75 5.67 11.31 -20.46
C VAL A 75 6.10 10.25 -19.44
N SER A 76 5.75 10.45 -18.17
CA SER A 76 6.11 9.50 -17.11
C SER A 76 5.42 8.15 -17.24
N ALA A 77 4.15 8.11 -17.68
CA ALA A 77 3.42 6.88 -17.91
C ALA A 77 4.03 6.07 -19.04
N ILE A 78 4.30 6.69 -20.20
CA ILE A 78 4.86 6.00 -21.36
C ILE A 78 6.26 5.46 -21.03
N LEU A 79 7.15 6.32 -20.52
CA LEU A 79 8.52 5.92 -20.20
C LEU A 79 8.54 4.94 -19.02
N GLY A 80 7.73 5.18 -17.99
CA GLY A 80 7.69 4.37 -16.79
C GLY A 80 7.16 2.97 -17.08
N VAL A 81 6.09 2.84 -17.86
CA VAL A 81 5.58 1.53 -18.29
C VAL A 81 6.60 0.80 -19.16
N ALA A 82 7.23 1.48 -20.12
CA ALA A 82 8.23 0.88 -21.00
C ALA A 82 9.45 0.36 -20.21
N VAL A 83 10.04 1.21 -19.37
CA VAL A 83 11.20 0.85 -18.53
C VAL A 83 10.81 -0.21 -17.51
N GLY A 84 9.66 -0.08 -16.86
CA GLY A 84 9.18 -1.02 -15.85
C GLY A 84 8.90 -2.41 -16.43
N LEU A 85 8.31 -2.48 -17.63
CA LEU A 85 8.15 -3.76 -18.34
C LEU A 85 9.51 -4.34 -18.72
N GLY A 86 10.42 -3.51 -19.24
CA GLY A 86 11.78 -3.94 -19.59
C GLY A 86 12.54 -4.51 -18.39
N MET A 87 12.53 -3.80 -17.25
CA MET A 87 13.12 -4.28 -16.00
C MET A 87 12.41 -5.54 -15.51
N GLY A 88 11.08 -5.58 -15.59
CA GLY A 88 10.24 -6.74 -15.28
C GLY A 88 10.70 -8.01 -16.00
N LEU A 89 10.95 -7.90 -17.31
CA LEU A 89 11.26 -9.02 -18.20
C LEU A 89 12.75 -9.39 -18.22
N TRP A 90 13.65 -8.40 -18.21
CA TRP A 90 15.09 -8.64 -18.36
C TRP A 90 15.85 -8.43 -17.06
N ARG A 91 16.35 -9.53 -16.49
CA ARG A 91 17.16 -9.50 -15.26
C ARG A 91 18.38 -8.58 -15.36
N ARG A 92 19.08 -8.58 -16.50
CA ARG A 92 20.25 -7.69 -16.71
C ARG A 92 19.90 -6.20 -16.66
N LEU A 93 18.77 -5.82 -17.26
CA LEU A 93 18.30 -4.43 -17.24
C LEU A 93 17.92 -4.00 -15.83
N ARG A 94 17.28 -4.90 -15.08
CA ARG A 94 16.94 -4.71 -13.67
C ARG A 94 18.19 -4.51 -12.81
N GLU A 95 19.14 -5.44 -12.86
CA GLU A 95 20.39 -5.38 -12.10
C GLU A 95 21.20 -4.10 -12.40
N GLY A 96 21.13 -3.59 -13.65
CA GLY A 96 21.78 -2.34 -14.03
C GLY A 96 21.04 -1.07 -13.59
N LEU A 97 19.70 -1.06 -13.58
CA LEU A 97 18.90 0.11 -13.26
C LEU A 97 18.50 0.20 -11.79
N ASP A 98 18.41 -0.90 -11.06
CA ASP A 98 18.05 -0.94 -9.64
C ASP A 98 18.92 0.02 -8.79
N PRO A 99 20.26 0.08 -8.95
CA PRO A 99 21.09 1.03 -8.20
C PRO A 99 20.78 2.49 -8.54
N VAL A 100 20.52 2.79 -9.81
CA VAL A 100 20.15 4.15 -10.25
C VAL A 100 18.82 4.56 -9.61
N PHE A 101 17.84 3.67 -9.63
CA PHE A 101 16.55 3.89 -8.98
C PHE A 101 16.73 4.09 -7.47
N ALA A 102 17.53 3.26 -6.81
CA ALA A 102 17.76 3.36 -5.37
C ALA A 102 18.39 4.70 -4.94
N VAL A 103 19.26 5.28 -5.77
CA VAL A 103 19.93 6.57 -5.48
C VAL A 103 19.07 7.76 -5.86
N VAL A 104 18.40 7.73 -7.02
CA VAL A 104 17.69 8.89 -7.57
C VAL A 104 16.27 9.01 -7.01
N TYR A 105 15.57 7.89 -6.80
CA TYR A 105 14.17 7.90 -6.34
C TYR A 105 13.93 8.64 -5.01
N PRO A 106 14.79 8.54 -3.98
CA PRO A 106 14.58 9.25 -2.72
C PRO A 106 14.71 10.77 -2.83
N ILE A 107 15.34 11.28 -3.89
CA ILE A 107 15.55 12.71 -4.11
C ILE A 107 14.22 13.33 -4.58
N PRO A 108 13.64 14.30 -3.85
CA PRO A 108 12.42 14.97 -4.28
C PRO A 108 12.61 15.62 -5.65
N SER A 109 11.66 15.41 -6.56
CA SER A 109 11.78 15.88 -7.94
C SER A 109 11.95 17.39 -8.06
N VAL A 110 11.32 18.16 -7.18
CA VAL A 110 11.41 19.63 -7.12
C VAL A 110 12.87 20.10 -7.07
N LEU A 111 13.78 19.33 -6.47
CA LEU A 111 15.20 19.68 -6.39
C LEU A 111 15.93 19.61 -7.72
N PHE A 112 15.42 18.87 -8.72
CA PHE A 112 15.99 18.84 -10.06
C PHE A 112 15.61 20.07 -10.88
N LEU A 113 14.68 20.90 -10.41
CA LEU A 113 14.20 22.06 -11.16
C LEU A 113 15.31 23.00 -11.64
N PRO A 114 16.31 23.40 -10.81
CA PRO A 114 17.41 24.25 -11.28
C PRO A 114 18.27 23.55 -12.34
N LEU A 115 18.56 22.26 -12.15
CA LEU A 115 19.33 21.46 -13.10
C LEU A 115 18.62 21.40 -14.46
N VAL A 116 17.33 21.05 -14.46
CA VAL A 116 16.53 20.96 -15.69
C VAL A 116 16.40 22.34 -16.35
N SER A 117 16.24 23.41 -15.57
CA SER A 117 16.18 24.78 -16.09
C SER A 117 17.47 25.23 -16.78
N PHE A 118 18.64 24.70 -16.38
CA PHE A 118 19.89 24.95 -17.11
C PHE A 118 19.97 24.18 -18.44
N LEU A 119 19.38 22.97 -18.50
CA LEU A 119 19.42 22.14 -19.70
C LEU A 119 18.39 22.56 -20.75
N VAL A 120 17.25 23.11 -20.31
CA VAL A 120 16.11 23.43 -21.19
C VAL A 120 15.80 24.93 -21.13
N PRO A 121 15.89 25.66 -22.26
CA PRO A 121 15.63 27.11 -22.29
C PRO A 121 14.17 27.49 -21.96
N ALA A 122 13.23 26.57 -22.19
CA ALA A 122 11.80 26.81 -21.99
C ALA A 122 11.36 26.45 -20.56
N GLY A 123 11.00 27.47 -19.77
CA GLY A 123 10.57 27.29 -18.38
C GLY A 123 9.37 26.35 -18.20
N GLU A 124 8.41 26.37 -19.14
CA GLU A 124 7.25 25.44 -19.10
C GLU A 124 7.67 23.98 -19.23
N VAL A 125 8.64 23.70 -20.11
CA VAL A 125 9.17 22.34 -20.30
C VAL A 125 9.93 21.90 -19.05
N ALA A 126 10.67 22.80 -18.40
CA ALA A 126 11.38 22.50 -17.17
C ALA A 126 10.43 22.07 -16.05
N VAL A 127 9.29 22.75 -15.90
CA VAL A 127 8.24 22.37 -14.92
C VAL A 127 7.71 20.97 -15.18
N VAL A 128 7.37 20.68 -16.44
CA VAL A 128 6.81 19.38 -16.86
C VAL A 128 7.82 18.25 -16.68
N VAL A 129 9.06 18.42 -17.16
CA VAL A 129 10.11 17.41 -17.09
C VAL A 129 10.45 17.11 -15.63
N THR A 130 10.65 18.13 -14.81
CA THR A 130 10.93 17.98 -13.38
C THR A 130 9.82 17.20 -12.69
N SER A 131 8.56 17.53 -12.99
CA SER A 131 7.41 16.86 -12.40
C SER A 131 7.21 15.41 -12.87
N ALA A 132 7.60 15.12 -14.11
CA ALA A 132 7.54 13.79 -14.67
C ALA A 132 8.50 12.81 -13.97
N VAL A 133 9.61 13.27 -13.40
CA VAL A 133 10.64 12.41 -12.79
C VAL A 133 10.08 11.50 -11.69
N THR A 134 9.42 12.06 -10.67
CA THR A 134 8.88 11.25 -9.56
C THR A 134 7.80 10.29 -10.02
N SER A 135 6.90 10.77 -10.89
CA SER A 135 5.82 9.97 -11.44
C SER A 135 6.37 8.81 -12.30
N PHE A 136 7.46 9.05 -13.04
CA PHE A 136 8.14 8.06 -13.87
C PHE A 136 8.67 6.91 -13.02
N PHE A 137 9.44 7.23 -11.97
CA PHE A 137 10.00 6.20 -11.09
C PHE A 137 8.92 5.37 -10.41
N LEU A 138 7.83 6.01 -9.98
CA LEU A 138 6.72 5.33 -9.33
C LEU A 138 5.99 4.37 -10.27
N VAL A 139 5.72 4.79 -11.51
CA VAL A 139 5.12 3.93 -12.55
C VAL A 139 6.06 2.79 -12.93
N ALA A 140 7.35 3.07 -13.13
CA ALA A 140 8.34 2.05 -13.47
C ALA A 140 8.51 1.00 -12.37
N PHE A 141 8.60 1.42 -11.12
CA PHE A 141 8.80 0.53 -9.97
C PHE A 141 7.59 -0.40 -9.77
N THR A 142 6.39 0.17 -9.76
CA THR A 142 5.14 -0.60 -9.61
C THR A 142 4.89 -1.55 -10.79
N THR A 143 5.21 -1.12 -12.02
CA THR A 143 5.13 -1.97 -13.21
C THR A 143 6.13 -3.13 -13.14
N THR A 144 7.37 -2.87 -12.72
CA THR A 144 8.40 -3.90 -12.54
C THR A 144 7.95 -4.96 -11.54
N HIS A 145 7.42 -4.53 -10.40
CA HIS A 145 6.86 -5.44 -9.41
C HIS A 145 5.64 -6.21 -9.93
N GLY A 146 4.78 -5.57 -10.72
CA GLY A 146 3.64 -6.22 -11.34
C GLY A 146 4.00 -7.41 -12.21
N VAL A 147 5.07 -7.29 -13.01
CA VAL A 147 5.58 -8.40 -13.82
C VAL A 147 6.18 -9.50 -12.94
N GLN A 148 6.89 -9.13 -11.86
CA GLN A 148 7.51 -10.10 -10.94
C GLN A 148 6.51 -10.87 -10.07
N GLN A 149 5.33 -10.31 -9.80
CA GLN A 149 4.29 -10.97 -9.00
C GLN A 149 3.50 -12.03 -9.78
N ILE A 150 3.71 -12.14 -11.09
CA ILE A 150 3.08 -13.18 -11.90
C ILE A 150 3.63 -14.54 -11.46
N ASP A 151 2.71 -15.44 -11.09
CA ASP A 151 3.06 -16.76 -10.62
C ASP A 151 3.82 -17.56 -11.69
N ARG A 152 4.89 -18.25 -11.25
CA ARG A 152 5.77 -19.00 -12.15
C ARG A 152 5.03 -20.16 -12.82
N LEU A 153 4.11 -20.82 -12.12
CA LEU A 153 3.34 -21.93 -12.69
C LEU A 153 2.46 -21.46 -13.85
N THR A 154 1.92 -20.24 -13.76
CA THR A 154 1.14 -19.64 -14.85
C THR A 154 1.99 -19.43 -16.11
N VAL A 155 3.23 -18.98 -15.95
CA VAL A 155 4.18 -18.79 -17.06
C VAL A 155 4.63 -20.13 -17.63
N GLU A 156 5.00 -21.09 -16.78
CA GLU A 156 5.42 -22.44 -17.18
C GLU A 156 4.31 -23.18 -17.94
N ALA A 157 3.08 -23.14 -17.43
CA ALA A 157 1.92 -23.71 -18.10
C ALA A 157 1.73 -23.13 -19.50
N ALA A 158 1.79 -21.80 -19.65
CA ALA A 158 1.67 -21.16 -20.96
C ALA A 158 2.77 -21.59 -21.94
N VAL A 159 4.00 -21.75 -21.46
CA VAL A 159 5.12 -22.26 -22.27
C VAL A 159 4.88 -23.71 -22.69
N HIS A 160 4.34 -24.56 -21.81
CA HIS A 160 3.94 -25.94 -22.15
C HIS A 160 2.82 -25.99 -23.21
N TYR A 161 1.89 -25.04 -23.21
CA TYR A 161 0.91 -24.84 -24.28
C TYR A 161 1.47 -24.11 -25.53
N GLY A 162 2.80 -23.98 -25.63
CA GLY A 162 3.50 -23.47 -26.81
C GLY A 162 3.58 -21.95 -26.90
N ALA A 163 3.18 -21.18 -25.88
CA ALA A 163 3.38 -19.73 -25.88
C ALA A 163 4.88 -19.40 -25.70
N ARG A 164 5.47 -18.74 -26.70
CA ARG A 164 6.88 -18.31 -26.68
C ARG A 164 7.03 -16.88 -27.19
N GLY A 165 8.08 -16.19 -26.76
CA GLY A 165 8.43 -14.84 -27.20
C GLY A 165 7.29 -13.85 -27.06
N TRP A 166 6.92 -13.18 -28.16
CA TRP A 166 5.83 -12.20 -28.19
C TRP A 166 4.47 -12.78 -27.76
N ARG A 167 4.20 -14.05 -28.10
CA ARG A 167 2.92 -14.69 -27.73
C ARG A 167 2.79 -14.87 -26.23
N LEU A 168 3.88 -15.22 -25.55
CA LEU A 168 3.93 -15.30 -24.09
C LEU A 168 3.78 -13.91 -23.46
N PHE A 169 4.45 -12.90 -24.04
CA PHE A 169 4.35 -11.53 -23.57
C PHE A 169 2.92 -10.98 -23.66
N ALA A 170 2.33 -10.98 -24.85
CA ALA A 170 1.03 -10.37 -25.10
C ALA A 170 -0.14 -11.14 -24.45
N ALA A 171 -0.05 -12.47 -24.34
CA ALA A 171 -1.16 -13.28 -23.82
C ALA A 171 -1.12 -13.53 -22.30
N VAL A 172 0.06 -13.45 -21.66
CA VAL A 172 0.24 -13.85 -20.26
C VAL A 172 0.88 -12.75 -19.43
N LEU A 173 2.07 -12.29 -19.82
CA LEU A 173 2.84 -11.34 -19.02
C LEU A 173 2.16 -9.96 -18.97
N LEU A 174 1.77 -9.42 -20.13
CA LEU A 174 1.15 -8.11 -20.21
C LEU A 174 -0.22 -8.11 -19.50
N PRO A 175 -1.17 -9.03 -19.78
CA PRO A 175 -2.46 -9.07 -19.10
C PRO A 175 -2.35 -9.32 -17.59
N GLY A 176 -1.39 -10.13 -17.16
CA GLY A 176 -1.10 -10.39 -15.75
C GLY A 176 -0.54 -9.16 -15.02
N ALA A 177 0.28 -8.35 -15.70
CA ALA A 177 0.86 -7.14 -15.13
C ALA A 177 -0.07 -5.91 -15.20
N LEU A 178 -1.08 -5.89 -16.08
CA LEU A 178 -1.96 -4.73 -16.28
C LEU A 178 -2.60 -4.20 -14.97
N PRO A 179 -3.12 -5.01 -14.02
CA PRO A 179 -3.68 -4.50 -12.77
C PRO A 179 -2.66 -3.69 -11.94
N PHE A 180 -1.40 -4.10 -11.97
CA PHE A 180 -0.30 -3.41 -11.30
C PHE A 180 0.15 -2.17 -12.08
N ILE A 181 0.21 -2.24 -13.41
CA ILE A 181 0.45 -1.08 -14.27
C ILE A 181 -0.59 0.01 -13.98
N PHE A 182 -1.88 -0.32 -13.94
CA PHE A 182 -2.93 0.64 -13.61
C PHE A 182 -2.82 1.20 -12.18
N THR A 183 -2.33 0.39 -11.25
CA THR A 183 -2.03 0.85 -9.89
C THR A 183 -0.88 1.85 -9.91
N GLY A 184 0.17 1.56 -10.68
CA GLY A 184 1.29 2.47 -10.94
C GLY A 184 0.86 3.78 -11.58
N LEU A 185 0.05 3.72 -12.65
CA LEU A 185 -0.51 4.88 -13.32
C LEU A 185 -1.36 5.73 -12.36
N ARG A 186 -2.14 5.11 -11.46
CA ARG A 186 -2.93 5.83 -10.46
C ARG A 186 -2.08 6.57 -9.46
N LEU A 187 -1.07 5.90 -8.94
CA LEU A 187 -0.13 6.52 -8.02
C LEU A 187 0.66 7.62 -8.73
N GLY A 188 1.14 7.35 -9.94
CA GLY A 188 1.86 8.31 -10.79
C GLY A 188 1.06 9.57 -11.09
N LEU A 189 -0.25 9.45 -11.41
CA LEU A 189 -1.12 10.61 -11.64
C LEU A 189 -1.28 11.47 -10.38
N GLY A 190 -1.44 10.84 -9.22
CA GLY A 190 -1.52 11.54 -7.93
C GLY A 190 -0.23 12.28 -7.60
N TYR A 191 0.93 11.63 -7.80
CA TYR A 191 2.23 12.27 -7.60
C TYR A 191 2.51 13.37 -8.63
N ALA A 192 2.07 13.22 -9.88
CA ALA A 192 2.20 14.26 -10.90
C ALA A 192 1.47 15.54 -10.45
N LEU A 193 0.25 15.43 -9.92
CA LEU A 193 -0.48 16.57 -9.37
C LEU A 193 0.28 17.23 -8.21
N ILE A 194 0.73 16.44 -7.23
CA ILE A 194 1.43 16.96 -6.05
C ILE A 194 2.70 17.71 -6.46
N VAL A 195 3.51 17.11 -7.33
CA VAL A 195 4.79 17.67 -7.75
C VAL A 195 4.59 18.87 -8.67
N VAL A 196 3.66 18.83 -9.63
CA VAL A 196 3.38 19.99 -10.48
C VAL A 196 2.99 21.19 -9.62
N VAL A 197 2.07 21.03 -8.66
CA VAL A 197 1.69 22.12 -7.75
C VAL A 197 2.90 22.61 -6.95
N ALA A 198 3.74 21.71 -6.44
CA ALA A 198 4.94 22.08 -5.70
C ALA A 198 5.95 22.87 -6.55
N VAL A 199 6.15 22.47 -7.81
CA VAL A 199 7.04 23.18 -8.75
C VAL A 199 6.44 24.52 -9.17
N GLU A 200 5.12 24.60 -9.33
CA GLU A 200 4.42 25.85 -9.64
C GLU A 200 4.62 26.92 -8.57
N ILE A 201 4.63 26.51 -7.30
CA ILE A 201 4.92 27.40 -6.16
C ILE A 201 6.33 28.00 -6.26
N VAL A 202 7.31 27.21 -6.72
CA VAL A 202 8.72 27.62 -6.70
C VAL A 202 9.10 28.46 -7.91
N ALA A 203 8.61 28.10 -9.11
CA ALA A 203 9.14 28.65 -10.36
C ALA A 203 8.08 29.03 -11.40
N SER A 204 6.82 29.15 -11.03
CA SER A 204 5.77 29.56 -11.97
C SER A 204 4.99 30.78 -11.51
N SER A 205 4.61 31.61 -12.48
CA SER A 205 3.70 32.73 -12.30
C SER A 205 2.24 32.38 -12.66
N ARG A 206 2.01 31.19 -13.22
CA ARG A 206 0.69 30.70 -13.64
C ARG A 206 0.49 29.28 -13.14
N GLY A 207 -0.78 28.90 -12.96
CA GLY A 207 -1.17 27.63 -12.35
C GLY A 207 -1.73 27.80 -10.93
N LEU A 208 -2.39 26.74 -10.44
CA LEU A 208 -3.02 26.71 -9.13
C LEU A 208 -2.00 26.80 -7.99
N GLY A 209 -0.81 26.21 -8.14
CA GLY A 209 0.27 26.35 -7.15
C GLY A 209 0.79 27.78 -7.07
N ALA A 210 0.93 28.46 -8.22
CA ALA A 210 1.33 29.86 -8.27
C ALA A 210 0.26 30.79 -7.68
N LEU A 211 -1.02 30.54 -7.97
CA LEU A 211 -2.15 31.28 -7.38
C LEU A 211 -2.15 31.11 -5.85
N LEU A 212 -2.04 29.87 -5.38
CA LEU A 212 -1.97 29.54 -3.96
C LEU A 212 -0.84 30.31 -3.26
N TRP A 213 0.37 30.27 -3.85
CA TRP A 213 1.54 30.92 -3.28
C TRP A 213 1.40 32.43 -3.26
N LEU A 214 0.96 33.04 -4.37
CA LEU A 214 0.77 34.48 -4.46
C LEU A 214 -0.26 34.96 -3.44
N SER A 215 -1.41 34.30 -3.35
CA SER A 215 -2.48 34.60 -2.39
C SER A 215 -2.00 34.51 -0.95
N TRP A 216 -1.14 33.53 -0.64
CA TRP A 216 -0.49 33.44 0.67
C TRP A 216 0.45 34.62 0.93
N GLN A 217 1.28 35.03 -0.04
CA GLN A 217 2.23 36.14 0.11
C GLN A 217 1.54 37.49 0.34
N ILE A 218 0.41 37.74 -0.34
CA ILE A 218 -0.36 38.99 -0.20
C ILE A 218 -1.47 38.90 0.85
N LEU A 219 -1.53 37.80 1.61
CA LEU A 219 -2.53 37.54 2.65
C LEU A 219 -3.99 37.63 2.15
N LYS A 220 -4.24 37.30 0.87
CA LYS A 220 -5.59 37.04 0.36
C LYS A 220 -5.98 35.60 0.70
N VAL A 221 -6.34 35.40 1.96
CA VAL A 221 -6.53 34.08 2.56
C VAL A 221 -7.68 33.33 1.90
N GLU A 222 -8.74 34.03 1.48
CA GLU A 222 -9.89 33.46 0.78
C GLU A 222 -9.48 32.83 -0.56
N ASP A 223 -8.66 33.54 -1.35
CA ASP A 223 -8.15 33.04 -2.64
C ASP A 223 -7.20 31.84 -2.44
N MET A 224 -6.40 31.86 -1.37
CA MET A 224 -5.52 30.75 -1.00
C MET A 224 -6.33 29.48 -0.70
N TYR A 225 -7.37 29.56 0.14
CA TYR A 225 -8.23 28.42 0.42
C TYR A 225 -9.04 27.99 -0.81
N ALA A 226 -9.49 28.92 -1.65
CA ALA A 226 -10.15 28.58 -2.90
C ALA A 226 -9.24 27.74 -3.81
N ALA A 227 -7.96 28.12 -3.95
CA ALA A 227 -6.96 27.33 -4.67
C ALA A 227 -6.78 25.93 -4.05
N PHE A 228 -6.69 25.82 -2.73
CA PHE A 228 -6.62 24.52 -2.05
C PHE A 228 -7.82 23.61 -2.35
N PHE A 229 -9.04 24.14 -2.26
CA PHE A 229 -10.25 23.38 -2.57
C PHE A 229 -10.28 22.90 -4.03
N VAL A 230 -9.84 23.74 -4.97
CA VAL A 230 -9.79 23.40 -6.39
C VAL A 230 -8.73 22.33 -6.65
N ILE A 231 -7.55 22.42 -6.05
CA ILE A 231 -6.51 21.38 -6.13
C ILE A 231 -7.03 20.05 -5.57
N ALA A 232 -7.70 20.08 -4.41
CA ALA A 232 -8.29 18.90 -3.79
C ALA A 232 -9.39 18.27 -4.67
N ALA A 233 -10.28 19.10 -5.23
CA ALA A 233 -11.30 18.67 -6.16
C ALA A 233 -10.68 18.06 -7.43
N LEU A 234 -9.64 18.68 -7.99
CA LEU A 234 -8.92 18.17 -9.15
C LEU A 234 -8.30 16.80 -8.87
N GLY A 235 -7.65 16.63 -7.71
CA GLY A 235 -7.09 15.35 -7.29
C GLY A 235 -8.14 14.26 -7.13
N ALA A 236 -9.31 14.59 -6.57
CA ALA A 236 -10.43 13.67 -6.48
C ALA A 236 -10.96 13.28 -7.88
N VAL A 237 -11.21 14.26 -8.76
CA VAL A 237 -11.70 14.02 -10.13
C VAL A 237 -10.73 13.15 -10.93
N LEU A 238 -9.44 13.45 -10.90
CA LEU A 238 -8.41 12.65 -11.58
C LEU A 238 -8.35 11.23 -11.02
N SER A 239 -8.41 11.07 -9.69
CA SER A 239 -8.36 9.77 -9.03
C SER A 239 -9.57 8.90 -9.34
N TYR A 240 -10.78 9.47 -9.26
CA TYR A 240 -12.02 8.76 -9.59
C TYR A 240 -12.15 8.48 -11.08
N GLY A 241 -11.74 9.44 -11.93
CA GLY A 241 -11.72 9.27 -13.38
C GLY A 241 -10.85 8.08 -13.81
N LEU A 242 -9.64 7.97 -13.26
CA LEU A 242 -8.77 6.84 -13.55
C LEU A 242 -9.28 5.52 -12.95
N ALA A 243 -9.90 5.55 -11.77
CA ALA A 243 -10.54 4.36 -11.19
C ALA A 243 -11.70 3.86 -12.06
N ALA A 244 -12.52 4.76 -12.59
CA ALA A 244 -13.59 4.43 -13.53
C ALA A 244 -13.02 3.87 -14.85
N LEU A 245 -11.93 4.45 -15.35
CA LEU A 245 -11.23 3.94 -16.54
C LEU A 245 -10.69 2.53 -16.32
N ARG A 246 -10.07 2.27 -15.15
CA ARG A 246 -9.62 0.93 -14.75
C ARG A 246 -10.78 -0.06 -14.73
N ALA A 247 -11.92 0.30 -14.13
CA ALA A 247 -13.08 -0.59 -14.03
C ALA A 247 -13.63 -0.98 -15.42
N ARG A 248 -13.56 -0.08 -16.41
CA ARG A 248 -13.97 -0.37 -17.79
C ARG A 248 -12.94 -1.20 -18.56
N LEU A 249 -11.64 -0.93 -18.39
CA LEU A 249 -10.58 -1.58 -19.16
C LEU A 249 -10.14 -2.93 -18.58
N LEU A 250 -10.34 -3.17 -17.28
CA LEU A 250 -9.92 -4.39 -16.58
C LEU A 250 -11.05 -5.01 -15.75
N PRO A 251 -12.10 -5.55 -16.40
CA PRO A 251 -13.15 -6.28 -15.69
C PRO A 251 -12.59 -7.51 -14.95
N TRP A 252 -11.66 -8.25 -15.57
CA TRP A 252 -11.10 -9.50 -15.02
C TRP A 252 -10.20 -9.29 -13.79
N GLY A 253 -9.62 -8.09 -13.61
CA GLY A 253 -8.75 -7.78 -12.48
C GLY A 253 -9.52 -7.63 -11.16
N GLN A 254 -10.83 -7.42 -11.21
CA GLN A 254 -11.67 -7.29 -10.02
C GLN A 254 -11.94 -8.65 -9.36
N ASP A 255 -12.04 -9.71 -10.17
CA ASP A 255 -12.30 -11.08 -9.71
C ASP A 255 -11.16 -11.63 -8.83
N VAL A 256 -9.91 -11.26 -9.11
CA VAL A 256 -8.75 -11.74 -8.34
C VAL A 256 -8.77 -11.18 -6.91
N ALA A 257 -9.06 -9.87 -6.75
CA ALA A 257 -9.17 -9.25 -5.44
C ALA A 257 -10.38 -9.77 -4.64
N GLU A 258 -11.47 -10.15 -5.32
CA GLU A 258 -12.65 -10.73 -4.67
C GLU A 258 -12.41 -12.20 -4.27
N ARG A 259 -11.65 -12.96 -5.08
CA ARG A 259 -11.18 -14.32 -4.74
C ARG A 259 -10.26 -14.34 -3.53
N GLU A 260 -9.32 -13.40 -3.42
CA GLU A 260 -8.46 -13.30 -2.24
C GLU A 260 -9.22 -12.89 -0.96
N ARG A 261 -10.19 -11.96 -1.08
CA ARG A 261 -11.10 -11.64 0.03
C ARG A 261 -11.98 -12.81 0.41
N GLY A 262 -12.39 -13.63 -0.56
CA GLY A 262 -13.11 -14.89 -0.36
C GLY A 262 -12.26 -15.94 0.35
N ALA A 263 -10.98 -16.07 -0.02
CA ALA A 263 -10.02 -16.99 0.59
C ALA A 263 -9.61 -16.57 2.01
N ARG A 264 -9.62 -15.26 2.32
CA ARG A 264 -9.44 -14.72 3.68
C ARG A 264 -10.65 -14.87 4.59
N ARG A 265 -11.81 -15.33 4.08
CA ARG A 265 -12.86 -15.76 5.01
C ARG A 265 -12.31 -16.94 5.79
N PRO A 266 -12.34 -16.92 7.13
CA PRO A 266 -11.92 -18.08 7.90
C PRO A 266 -12.75 -19.26 7.39
N GLY A 267 -12.08 -20.20 6.73
CA GLY A 267 -12.70 -21.45 6.34
C GLY A 267 -13.36 -22.03 7.58
N ARG A 268 -14.58 -22.57 7.42
CA ARG A 268 -15.19 -23.37 8.49
C ARG A 268 -14.10 -24.33 8.99
N PRO A 269 -13.85 -24.44 10.31
CA PRO A 269 -12.87 -25.37 10.80
C PRO A 269 -13.17 -26.75 10.20
N PRO A 270 -12.16 -27.53 9.81
CA PRO A 270 -12.40 -28.89 9.35
C PRO A 270 -13.27 -29.59 10.39
N CYS A 271 -14.43 -30.12 9.94
CA CYS A 271 -15.24 -30.96 10.81
C CYS A 271 -14.30 -32.03 11.40
N PRO A 272 -14.31 -32.24 12.73
CA PRO A 272 -13.56 -33.34 13.29
C PRO A 272 -14.11 -34.64 12.71
N LEU A 273 -13.39 -35.21 11.75
CA LEU A 273 -13.49 -36.60 11.34
C LEU A 273 -13.17 -37.44 12.58
N GLY A 274 -14.20 -37.74 13.38
CA GLY A 274 -14.02 -38.48 14.63
C GLY A 274 -15.14 -38.40 15.66
N ALA A 275 -16.13 -37.53 15.51
CA ALA A 275 -17.28 -37.51 16.43
C ALA A 275 -18.37 -38.51 15.99
N GLY A 276 -18.08 -39.81 16.11
CA GLY A 276 -19.05 -40.85 15.73
C GLY A 276 -18.58 -42.30 15.73
N LEU A 277 -17.44 -42.63 16.33
CA LEU A 277 -17.09 -44.03 16.58
C LEU A 277 -17.41 -44.36 18.04
N PRO A 278 -18.36 -45.27 18.33
CA PRO A 278 -18.56 -45.75 19.69
C PRO A 278 -17.27 -46.43 20.17
N ALA A 279 -16.90 -46.10 21.41
CA ALA A 279 -15.69 -46.58 22.06
C ALA A 279 -15.54 -48.10 21.91
N ARG A 280 -14.48 -48.55 21.22
CA ARG A 280 -14.07 -49.95 21.24
C ARG A 280 -13.61 -50.29 22.66
N ALA A 281 -14.22 -51.32 23.23
CA ALA A 281 -13.90 -51.88 24.54
C ALA A 281 -12.40 -52.23 24.66
N PRO A 282 -11.82 -52.17 25.87
CA PRO A 282 -10.41 -52.47 26.07
C PRO A 282 -10.09 -53.93 25.74
N VAL A 283 -9.12 -54.12 24.84
CA VAL A 283 -8.50 -55.40 24.47
C VAL A 283 -7.61 -55.85 25.63
N ALA A 284 -8.21 -56.29 26.73
CA ALA A 284 -7.50 -56.81 27.90
C ALA A 284 -8.03 -58.19 28.36
N ALA A 285 -8.85 -58.86 27.55
CA ALA A 285 -9.50 -60.13 27.90
C ALA A 285 -9.04 -61.35 27.07
N LEU A 286 -7.90 -61.28 26.38
CA LEU A 286 -7.37 -62.40 25.57
C LEU A 286 -5.85 -62.58 25.77
N LEU A 287 -5.44 -62.94 26.97
CA LEU A 287 -4.10 -63.51 27.20
C LEU A 287 -4.22 -64.80 28.03
N PRO A 288 -3.78 -65.96 27.52
CA PRO A 288 -3.65 -67.18 28.32
C PRO A 288 -2.40 -67.13 29.20
N ALA A 289 -2.47 -67.78 30.36
CA ALA A 289 -1.45 -67.79 31.41
C ALA A 289 -0.12 -68.46 30.96
N PRO A 290 1.05 -68.05 31.51
CA PRO A 290 2.34 -68.66 31.19
C PRO A 290 2.64 -69.92 32.02
N HIS A 291 3.18 -70.94 31.35
CA HIS A 291 3.75 -72.14 31.95
C HIS A 291 5.07 -71.85 32.69
N PRO A 292 5.41 -72.61 33.76
CA PRO A 292 6.69 -72.50 34.44
C PRO A 292 7.72 -73.44 33.77
N GLY A 293 8.86 -72.89 33.36
CA GLY A 293 9.98 -73.67 32.82
C GLY A 293 11.16 -72.77 32.52
N GLY A 294 12.26 -72.95 33.26
CA GLY A 294 13.37 -72.01 33.36
C GLY A 294 14.41 -72.09 32.24
N LEU A 295 15.28 -71.07 32.22
CA LEU A 295 16.75 -71.15 32.11
C LEU A 295 17.37 -69.75 31.87
N GLY A 296 18.06 -69.24 32.90
CA GLY A 296 19.43 -68.69 32.82
C GLY A 296 19.71 -67.35 32.10
N PRO A 297 20.54 -66.45 32.68
CA PRO A 297 20.71 -65.07 32.23
C PRO A 297 21.91 -64.89 31.27
N ARG A 298 21.81 -63.96 30.31
CA ARG A 298 22.99 -63.36 29.63
C ARG A 298 22.87 -61.84 29.55
N GLY A 299 23.95 -61.18 29.99
CA GLY A 299 24.06 -59.78 30.35
C GLY A 299 24.13 -58.74 29.21
N PRO A 300 24.52 -57.49 29.54
CA PRO A 300 24.09 -56.30 28.81
C PRO A 300 25.03 -55.92 27.66
N LEU A 301 24.46 -55.61 26.49
CA LEU A 301 25.20 -55.01 25.38
C LEU A 301 25.17 -53.48 25.44
N ARG A 302 26.31 -52.95 25.87
CA ARG A 302 26.76 -51.56 25.84
C ARG A 302 26.90 -51.08 24.38
N ARG A 303 26.29 -49.96 23.99
CA ARG A 303 26.75 -49.19 22.81
C ARG A 303 26.95 -47.71 23.12
N ARG A 304 28.11 -47.24 22.63
CA ARG A 304 28.84 -46.01 22.96
C ARG A 304 28.25 -44.78 22.26
N ARG A 305 28.29 -43.62 22.94
CA ARG A 305 28.19 -42.29 22.31
C ARG A 305 29.56 -41.85 21.78
N PRO A 306 29.66 -41.19 20.61
CA PRO A 306 30.92 -40.63 20.13
C PRO A 306 31.28 -39.31 20.80
N ARG A 307 32.59 -39.14 21.08
CA ARG A 307 33.27 -37.96 21.61
C ARG A 307 33.44 -36.88 20.54
N ARG A 308 33.27 -35.60 20.92
CA ARG A 308 33.82 -34.43 20.21
C ARG A 308 35.31 -34.27 20.57
N PRO A 309 36.20 -33.88 19.64
CA PRO A 309 37.50 -33.33 19.97
C PRO A 309 37.41 -31.80 20.16
N GLY A 310 38.10 -31.29 21.18
CA GLY A 310 38.28 -29.86 21.44
C GLY A 310 39.69 -29.36 21.13
N ALA A 311 39.83 -28.04 21.08
CA ALA A 311 41.04 -27.24 21.34
C ALA A 311 40.67 -25.77 21.06
N ARG A 312 41.15 -24.71 21.73
CA ARG A 312 41.96 -24.45 22.93
C ARG A 312 41.83 -22.92 23.14
N ASP A 313 41.62 -22.49 24.38
CA ASP A 313 41.89 -21.12 24.89
C ASP A 313 43.41 -20.83 24.83
N PRO A 314 43.98 -19.62 25.08
CA PRO A 314 43.45 -18.49 25.88
C PRO A 314 43.81 -17.05 25.39
N HIS A 315 43.12 -16.01 25.89
CA HIS A 315 43.80 -14.83 26.48
C HIS A 315 42.81 -13.94 27.25
N ALA A 316 43.21 -13.67 28.49
CA ALA A 316 42.46 -12.98 29.52
C ALA A 316 42.51 -11.44 29.43
N ARG A 317 41.50 -10.81 30.04
CA ARG A 317 41.48 -9.57 30.87
C ARG A 317 40.04 -9.03 30.80
N GLY A 318 39.24 -8.85 31.85
CA GLY A 318 39.50 -8.67 33.28
C GLY A 318 38.90 -7.34 33.71
N ALA A 319 37.68 -7.33 34.27
CA ALA A 319 37.21 -6.31 35.23
C ALA A 319 35.87 -6.76 35.86
N ARG A 320 35.91 -7.11 37.14
CA ARG A 320 34.76 -7.26 38.04
C ARG A 320 34.50 -5.91 38.72
N VAL A 321 33.24 -5.53 38.92
CA VAL A 321 32.80 -4.82 40.14
C VAL A 321 31.43 -5.34 40.59
N ARG A 322 31.37 -5.61 41.90
CA ARG A 322 30.28 -6.06 42.79
C ARG A 322 29.04 -5.14 42.74
N SER A 323 27.81 -5.68 42.73
CA SER A 323 26.98 -6.18 43.84
C SER A 323 26.39 -5.11 44.78
N GLY A 324 25.06 -4.98 44.75
CA GLY A 324 24.24 -4.40 45.81
C GLY A 324 22.91 -5.16 45.87
N ARG A 325 22.65 -5.83 47.00
CA ARG A 325 21.46 -6.61 47.36
C ARG A 325 20.39 -5.72 48.02
N GLY A 326 19.14 -6.17 47.95
CA GLY A 326 18.02 -5.84 48.85
C GLY A 326 16.69 -5.79 48.09
N ALA A 327 15.90 -6.87 48.03
CA ALA A 327 14.80 -7.22 48.96
C ALA A 327 13.69 -6.14 48.99
N GLY A 328 12.40 -6.39 48.76
CA GLY A 328 11.56 -7.56 48.53
C GLY A 328 10.11 -7.06 48.36
N GLY A 329 9.16 -7.92 48.00
CA GLY A 329 7.74 -7.56 48.02
C GLY A 329 6.87 -8.36 47.04
N ALA A 330 6.02 -9.21 47.59
CA ALA A 330 5.07 -10.06 46.89
C ALA A 330 3.80 -9.31 46.44
N ALA A 331 3.22 -9.70 45.31
CA ALA A 331 1.79 -9.56 45.00
C ALA A 331 1.42 -10.50 43.82
N GLY A 332 0.31 -11.24 43.97
CA GLY A 332 -0.11 -12.35 43.10
C GLY A 332 -0.72 -11.93 41.75
N PRO A 333 -1.02 -12.90 40.87
CA PRO A 333 -1.54 -12.62 39.53
C PRO A 333 -3.07 -12.43 39.56
N ALA A 334 -3.51 -11.37 38.88
CA ALA A 334 -4.91 -11.05 38.64
C ALA A 334 -5.51 -11.93 37.53
N ASP A 335 -6.76 -12.32 37.75
CA ASP A 335 -7.66 -13.05 36.85
C ASP A 335 -7.89 -12.32 35.52
N GLY A 336 -7.75 -13.05 34.42
CA GLY A 336 -8.22 -12.65 33.09
C GLY A 336 -9.56 -13.30 32.75
N PRO A 337 -10.41 -12.68 31.91
CA PRO A 337 -11.77 -13.14 31.66
C PRO A 337 -11.80 -14.39 30.77
N GLY A 338 -12.59 -15.38 31.18
CA GLY A 338 -12.79 -16.65 30.49
C GLY A 338 -13.52 -16.53 29.14
N PRO A 339 -13.43 -17.56 28.27
CA PRO A 339 -14.05 -17.55 26.95
C PRO A 339 -15.58 -17.73 27.02
N PRO A 340 -16.32 -17.19 26.03
CA PRO A 340 -17.79 -17.26 26.00
C PRO A 340 -18.30 -18.67 25.68
N GLY A 341 -19.46 -18.98 26.27
CA GLY A 341 -20.03 -20.32 26.41
C GLY A 341 -20.33 -21.07 25.11
N ALA A 342 -20.19 -22.39 25.20
CA ALA A 342 -20.60 -23.35 24.20
C ALA A 342 -22.13 -23.33 24.00
N GLY A 343 -22.56 -22.80 22.86
CA GLY A 343 -23.94 -22.93 22.38
C GLY A 343 -24.27 -24.40 22.10
N ARG A 344 -25.32 -24.91 22.74
CA ARG A 344 -25.85 -26.26 22.55
C ARG A 344 -26.38 -26.41 21.12
N CYS A 345 -25.82 -27.35 20.35
CA CYS A 345 -26.42 -27.82 19.11
C CYS A 345 -27.66 -28.67 19.43
N ARG A 346 -28.82 -28.25 18.92
CA ARG A 346 -30.07 -29.00 18.95
C ARG A 346 -30.13 -29.86 17.69
N PRO A 347 -30.31 -31.19 17.75
CA PRO A 347 -30.49 -32.01 16.57
C PRO A 347 -31.89 -31.76 15.97
N LEU A 348 -31.92 -31.50 14.66
CA LEU A 348 -33.15 -31.56 13.85
C LEU A 348 -33.39 -33.03 13.50
N HIS A 349 -34.60 -33.50 13.80
CA HIS A 349 -35.15 -34.76 13.30
C HIS A 349 -35.44 -34.69 11.81
#